data_AF-A0A2N1PFH5-F1
#
_entry.id   AF-A0A2N1PFH5-F1
#
_cell.length_a   1.000
_cell.length_b   1.000
_cell.length_c   1.000
_cell.angle_alpha   90.00
_cell.angle_beta   90.00
_cell.angle_gamma   90.00
#
_symmetry.space_group_name_H-M   'P 1'
#
loop_
_entity.id
_entity.type
_entity.pdbx_description
1 polymer ?
#
loop_
_entity_poly.entity_id
_entity_poly.type
_entity_poly.pdbx_seq_one_letter_code
_entity_poly.pdbx_strand_id
1 'polypeptide(L)'
;DPDKIAAIGYCFGGGVVLNMALQGADLKGVASFHGSLGAVKEVKTGAVKAKIIIFNGEDDKFNSKEAIQSIQEKMKNAGVDYQFISYPGAIHAFTNPDADKYAKKFNLPMAYNARADKESWKALKIFLEGLFK
;
A
#
# COMPACT_ATOMS: atom_id res chain seq x y z
N ASP A 1 -3.45 -3.74 -23.30
CA ASP A 1 -3.20 -2.32 -23.63
C ASP A 1 -1.95 -1.91 -22.85
N PRO A 2 -0.81 -1.68 -23.54
CA PRO A 2 0.46 -1.34 -22.90
C PRO A 2 0.44 0.02 -22.19
N ASP A 3 -0.52 0.90 -22.51
CA ASP A 3 -0.65 2.21 -21.88
C ASP A 3 -1.58 2.19 -20.66
N LYS A 4 -2.16 1.02 -20.32
CA LYS A 4 -3.09 0.84 -19.20
C LYS A 4 -2.56 -0.16 -18.17
N ILE A 5 -1.42 0.20 -17.56
CA ILE A 5 -0.76 -0.65 -16.56
C ILE A 5 -0.97 -0.07 -15.16
N ALA A 6 -1.36 -0.94 -14.23
CA ALA A 6 -1.33 -0.67 -12.79
C ALA A 6 -0.52 -1.76 -12.09
N ALA A 7 0.05 -1.44 -10.92
CA ALA A 7 0.81 -2.39 -10.11
C ALA A 7 0.20 -2.53 -8.72
N ILE A 8 0.07 -3.78 -8.25
CA ILE A 8 -0.44 -4.11 -6.92
C ILE A 8 0.68 -4.84 -6.18
N GLY A 9 0.96 -4.41 -4.95
CA GLY A 9 2.01 -4.99 -4.13
C GLY A 9 1.56 -5.28 -2.71
N TYR A 10 2.08 -6.36 -2.15
CA TYR A 10 1.80 -6.83 -0.78
C TYR A 10 3.10 -6.88 0.03
N CYS A 11 3.08 -6.46 1.31
CA CYS A 11 4.25 -6.49 2.19
C CYS A 11 5.46 -5.76 1.53
N PHE A 12 6.57 -6.46 1.31
CA PHE A 12 7.72 -5.95 0.57
C PHE A 12 7.33 -5.44 -0.82
N GLY A 13 6.53 -6.21 -1.56
CA GLY A 13 6.01 -5.82 -2.87
C GLY A 13 5.19 -4.52 -2.81
N GLY A 14 4.50 -4.27 -1.70
CA GLY A 14 3.77 -3.02 -1.44
C GLY A 14 4.71 -1.82 -1.35
N GLY A 15 5.89 -1.98 -0.75
CA GLY A 15 6.94 -0.96 -0.76
C GLY A 15 7.58 -0.78 -2.14
N VAL A 16 7.74 -1.86 -2.90
CA VAL A 16 8.31 -1.83 -4.26
C VAL A 16 7.42 -1.03 -5.20
N VAL A 17 6.13 -1.35 -5.28
CA VAL A 17 5.22 -0.64 -6.20
C VAL A 17 5.07 0.84 -5.82
N LEU A 18 5.11 1.17 -4.53
CA LEU A 18 5.14 2.56 -4.08
C LEU A 18 6.38 3.27 -4.58
N ASN A 19 7.57 2.69 -4.40
CA ASN A 19 8.80 3.29 -4.92
C ASN A 19 8.76 3.44 -6.45
N MET A 20 8.23 2.46 -7.19
CA MET A 20 8.07 2.58 -8.65
C MET A 20 7.24 3.83 -9.01
N ALA A 21 6.07 4.01 -8.40
CA ALA A 21 5.22 5.19 -8.66
C ALA A 21 5.92 6.50 -8.26
N LEU A 22 6.52 6.53 -7.07
CA LEU A 22 7.13 7.75 -6.52
C LEU A 22 8.43 8.15 -7.23
N GLN A 23 9.04 7.23 -7.98
CA GLN A 23 10.18 7.49 -8.86
C GLN A 23 9.76 7.80 -10.31
N GLY A 24 8.46 7.78 -10.62
CA GLY A 24 7.91 8.18 -11.92
C GLY A 24 7.86 7.05 -12.96
N ALA A 25 7.76 5.79 -12.52
CA ALA A 25 7.46 4.69 -13.43
C ALA A 25 6.15 4.98 -14.19
N ASP A 26 6.08 4.53 -15.45
CA ASP A 26 4.93 4.78 -16.31
C ASP A 26 3.76 3.84 -15.99
N LEU A 27 3.06 4.16 -14.89
CA LEU A 27 1.93 3.42 -14.36
C LEU A 27 0.74 4.38 -14.24
N LYS A 28 -0.46 3.89 -14.56
CA LYS A 28 -1.72 4.63 -14.33
C LYS A 28 -2.09 4.65 -12.86
N GLY A 29 -1.78 3.58 -12.14
CA GLY A 29 -1.95 3.57 -10.69
C GLY A 29 -1.21 2.47 -9.96
N VAL A 30 -1.08 2.66 -8.66
CA VAL A 30 -0.43 1.74 -7.73
C VAL A 30 -1.30 1.50 -6.51
N ALA A 31 -1.41 0.24 -6.11
CA ALA A 31 -2.05 -0.17 -4.87
C ALA A 31 -1.08 -0.93 -3.97
N SER A 32 -0.92 -0.45 -2.74
CA SER A 32 -0.03 -1.04 -1.74
C SER A 32 -0.83 -1.63 -0.58
N PHE A 33 -0.65 -2.91 -0.29
CA PHE A 33 -1.27 -3.60 0.84
C PHE A 33 -0.22 -3.91 1.89
N HIS A 34 -0.46 -3.46 3.13
CA HIS A 34 0.46 -3.63 4.28
C HIS A 34 1.93 -3.42 3.87
N GLY A 35 2.14 -2.42 3.03
CA GLY A 35 3.43 -2.16 2.38
C GLY A 35 4.49 -1.70 3.37
N SER A 36 5.76 -1.94 3.06
CA SER A 36 6.88 -1.41 3.84
C SER A 36 7.04 0.10 3.63
N LEU A 37 6.26 0.92 4.34
CA LEU A 37 6.20 2.37 4.13
C LEU A 37 7.52 3.07 4.51
N GLY A 38 8.20 2.58 5.55
CA GLY A 38 9.52 3.09 5.96
C GLY A 38 10.63 2.88 4.92
N ALA A 39 10.44 2.00 3.94
CA ALA A 39 11.40 1.80 2.85
C ALA A 39 11.35 2.92 1.80
N VAL A 40 10.33 3.78 1.82
CA VAL A 40 10.20 4.90 0.89
C VAL A 40 11.05 6.08 1.36
N LYS A 41 12.20 6.26 0.71
CA LYS A 41 13.16 7.31 1.07
C LYS A 41 12.80 8.66 0.45
N GLU A 42 12.44 8.67 -0.83
CA GLU A 42 12.28 9.90 -1.60
C GLU A 42 11.04 9.85 -2.47
N VAL A 43 10.43 11.03 -2.67
CA VAL A 43 9.37 11.26 -3.65
C VAL A 43 9.91 12.25 -4.67
N LYS A 44 9.95 11.84 -5.94
CA LYS A 44 10.44 12.69 -7.02
C LYS A 44 9.33 13.65 -7.46
N THR A 45 9.31 14.83 -6.84
CA THR A 45 8.31 15.87 -7.12
C THR A 45 8.20 16.16 -8.62
N GLY A 46 6.97 16.23 -9.12
CA GLY A 46 6.67 16.46 -10.55
C GLY A 46 6.87 15.25 -11.47
N ALA A 47 7.41 14.12 -10.98
CA ALA A 47 7.58 12.90 -11.77
C ALA A 47 6.49 11.85 -11.53
N VAL A 48 5.72 11.97 -10.44
CA VAL A 48 4.69 10.97 -10.08
C VAL A 48 3.48 11.13 -10.99
N LYS A 49 3.31 10.19 -11.93
CA LYS A 49 2.18 10.13 -12.87
C LYS A 49 1.03 9.25 -12.37
N ALA A 50 1.35 8.25 -11.54
CA ALA A 50 0.41 7.25 -11.08
C ALA A 50 -0.49 7.81 -9.97
N LYS A 51 -1.78 7.45 -9.97
CA LYS A 51 -2.58 7.57 -8.74
C LYS A 51 -2.15 6.50 -7.76
N ILE A 52 -2.21 6.80 -6.47
CA ILE A 52 -1.75 5.87 -5.43
C ILE A 52 -2.87 5.57 -4.45
N ILE A 53 -3.04 4.30 -4.07
CA ILE A 53 -3.86 3.89 -2.93
C ILE A 53 -3.05 2.99 -2.00
N ILE A 54 -3.10 3.29 -0.70
CA ILE A 54 -2.39 2.56 0.34
C ILE A 54 -3.40 1.98 1.33
N PHE A 55 -3.35 0.66 1.53
CA PHE A 55 -4.15 -0.09 2.47
C PHE A 55 -3.26 -0.52 3.64
N ASN A 56 -3.40 0.18 4.76
CA ASN A 56 -2.56 0.03 5.95
C ASN A 56 -3.31 -0.72 7.05
N GLY A 57 -2.63 -1.65 7.72
CA GLY A 57 -3.12 -2.18 9.00
C GLY A 57 -2.80 -1.17 10.11
N GLU A 58 -3.80 -0.70 10.84
CA GLU A 58 -3.58 0.36 11.85
C GLU A 58 -2.69 -0.10 13.01
N ASP A 59 -2.78 -1.39 13.35
CA ASP A 59 -2.04 -2.00 14.45
C ASP A 59 -0.76 -2.71 13.96
N ASP A 60 -0.38 -2.50 12.70
CA ASP A 60 0.81 -3.09 12.09
C ASP A 60 2.10 -2.51 12.70
N LYS A 61 2.86 -3.33 13.41
CA LYS A 61 4.11 -2.93 14.08
C LYS A 61 5.32 -2.86 13.15
N PHE A 62 5.22 -3.33 11.90
CA PHE A 62 6.30 -3.18 10.91
C PHE A 62 6.38 -1.76 10.36
N ASN A 63 5.28 -1.00 10.41
CA ASN A 63 5.24 0.41 10.04
C ASN A 63 5.12 1.26 11.30
N SER A 64 6.17 2.02 11.63
CA SER A 64 6.10 2.96 12.75
C SER A 64 5.16 4.12 12.43
N LYS A 65 4.63 4.78 13.47
CA LYS A 65 3.78 5.97 13.29
C LYS A 65 4.53 7.08 12.55
N GLU A 66 5.81 7.23 12.84
CA GLU A 66 6.70 8.18 12.20
C GLU A 66 6.90 7.85 10.72
N ALA A 67 7.00 6.57 10.35
CA ALA A 67 7.09 6.14 8.96
C ALA A 67 5.80 6.46 8.19
N ILE A 68 4.62 6.21 8.79
CA ILE A 68 3.32 6.55 8.22
C ILE A 68 3.19 8.06 8.03
N GLN A 69 3.49 8.85 9.06
CA GLN A 69 3.44 10.31 8.98
C GLN A 69 4.40 10.84 7.91
N SER A 70 5.64 10.34 7.90
CA SER A 70 6.66 10.78 6.95
C SER A 70 6.25 10.55 5.51
N ILE A 71 5.67 9.39 5.16
CA ILE A 71 5.23 9.16 3.79
C ILE A 71 4.04 10.04 3.40
N GLN A 72 3.08 10.25 4.30
CA GLN A 72 1.93 11.13 4.05
C GLN A 72 2.37 12.57 3.82
N GLU A 73 3.32 13.07 4.61
CA GLU A 73 3.92 14.40 4.44
C GLU A 73 4.69 14.53 3.13
N LYS A 74 5.53 13.54 2.79
CA LYS A 74 6.27 13.54 1.52
C LYS A 74 5.32 13.57 0.31
N MET A 75 4.28 12.74 0.31
CA MET A 75 3.29 12.71 -0.77
C MET A 75 2.52 14.03 -0.87
N LYS A 76 2.10 14.59 0.28
CA LYS A 76 1.43 15.89 0.34
C LYS A 76 2.31 17.01 -0.22
N ASN A 77 3.57 17.10 0.23
CA ASN A 77 4.50 18.14 -0.18
C ASN A 77 4.87 18.03 -1.67
N ALA A 78 4.88 16.82 -2.22
CA ALA A 78 5.11 16.58 -3.64
C ALA A 78 3.85 16.74 -4.52
N GLY A 79 2.68 17.03 -3.93
CA GLY A 79 1.42 17.19 -4.64
C GLY A 79 0.89 15.91 -5.28
N VAL A 80 1.20 14.74 -4.70
CA VAL A 80 0.78 13.44 -5.24
C VAL A 80 -0.71 13.22 -4.95
N ASP A 81 -1.48 12.79 -5.96
CA ASP A 81 -2.86 12.31 -5.78
C ASP A 81 -2.84 10.90 -5.19
N TYR A 82 -3.08 10.80 -3.87
CA TYR A 82 -3.10 9.53 -3.16
C TYR A 82 -4.27 9.38 -2.20
N GLN A 83 -4.65 8.13 -1.96
CA GLN A 83 -5.56 7.71 -0.90
C GLN A 83 -4.80 6.83 0.11
N PHE A 84 -5.11 7.02 1.39
CA PHE A 84 -4.56 6.22 2.48
C PHE A 84 -5.70 5.71 3.34
N ILE A 85 -5.88 4.40 3.42
CA ILE A 85 -6.94 3.76 4.17
C ILE A 85 -6.31 2.89 5.25
N SER A 86 -6.54 3.26 6.51
CA SER A 86 -6.15 2.46 7.67
C SER A 86 -7.30 1.57 8.14
N TYR A 87 -6.98 0.34 8.51
CA TYR A 87 -7.94 -0.63 9.05
C TYR A 87 -7.66 -0.89 10.54
N PRO A 88 -8.50 -0.37 11.46
CA PRO A 88 -8.42 -0.68 12.88
C PRO A 88 -8.48 -2.18 13.15
N GLY A 89 -7.63 -2.70 14.05
CA GLY A 89 -7.57 -4.13 14.39
C GLY A 89 -6.83 -4.99 13.38
N ALA A 90 -6.33 -4.42 12.26
CA ALA A 90 -5.54 -5.16 11.28
C ALA A 90 -4.05 -4.95 11.52
N ILE A 91 -3.28 -6.04 11.49
CA ILE A 91 -1.82 -6.02 11.56
C ILE A 91 -1.22 -6.46 10.22
N HIS A 92 0.08 -6.74 10.19
CA HIS A 92 0.76 -7.15 8.98
C HIS A 92 0.16 -8.40 8.33
N ALA A 93 0.23 -8.45 7.00
CA ALA A 93 -0.32 -9.53 6.18
C ALA A 93 -1.82 -9.79 6.35
N PHE A 94 -2.61 -8.76 6.71
CA PHE A 94 -4.05 -8.88 6.96
C PHE A 94 -4.89 -9.46 5.81
N THR A 95 -4.36 -9.49 4.59
CA THR A 95 -5.00 -10.04 3.39
C THR A 95 -4.73 -11.53 3.18
N ASN A 96 -3.88 -12.17 4.00
CA ASN A 96 -3.47 -13.56 3.81
C ASN A 96 -4.20 -14.48 4.81
N PRO A 97 -5.12 -15.36 4.37
CA PRO A 97 -5.82 -16.30 5.25
C PRO A 97 -4.90 -17.27 6.02
N ASP A 98 -3.68 -17.51 5.53
CA ASP A 98 -2.68 -18.35 6.20
C ASP A 98 -1.76 -17.54 7.14
N ALA A 99 -1.99 -16.23 7.34
CA ALA A 99 -1.09 -15.39 8.13
C ALA A 99 -0.92 -15.92 9.57
N ASP A 100 -2.00 -16.31 10.25
CA ASP A 100 -1.96 -16.84 11.62
C ASP A 100 -1.14 -18.13 11.74
N LYS A 101 -1.23 -19.00 10.71
CA LYS A 101 -0.45 -20.24 10.63
C LYS A 101 1.06 -19.93 10.55
N TYR A 102 1.45 -18.98 9.71
CA TYR A 102 2.85 -18.57 9.58
C TYR A 102 3.34 -17.76 10.78
N ALA A 103 2.49 -16.93 11.37
CA ALA A 103 2.77 -16.21 12.61
C ALA A 103 3.18 -17.17 13.72
N LYS A 104 2.40 -18.24 13.92
CA LYS A 104 2.71 -19.29 14.89
C LYS A 104 3.98 -20.06 14.55
N LYS A 105 4.19 -20.39 13.26
CA LYS A 105 5.34 -21.18 12.81
C LYS A 105 6.67 -20.43 12.95
N PHE A 106 6.68 -19.13 12.68
CA PHE A 106 7.90 -18.32 12.58
C PHE A 106 8.01 -17.23 13.65
N ASN A 107 7.05 -17.17 14.58
CA ASN A 107 6.97 -16.15 15.62
C ASN A 107 6.97 -14.71 15.07
N LEU A 108 6.12 -14.46 14.08
CA LEU A 108 6.01 -13.18 13.38
C LEU A 108 4.74 -12.41 13.81
N PRO A 109 4.78 -11.07 13.94
CA PRO A 109 3.62 -10.26 14.31
C PRO A 109 2.73 -9.97 13.10
N MET A 110 2.06 -11.01 12.60
CA MET A 110 1.16 -10.97 11.44
C MET A 110 -0.11 -11.79 11.73
N ALA A 111 -1.26 -11.41 11.17
CA ALA A 111 -2.53 -12.11 11.38
C ALA A 111 -3.53 -11.76 10.29
N TYR A 112 -4.41 -12.69 9.94
CA TYR A 112 -5.46 -12.45 8.97
C TYR A 112 -6.54 -11.54 9.57
N ASN A 113 -7.05 -10.60 8.78
CA ASN A 113 -8.22 -9.81 9.17
C ASN A 113 -9.24 -9.80 8.02
N ALA A 114 -10.25 -10.66 8.15
CA ALA A 114 -11.26 -10.88 7.11
C ALA A 114 -12.05 -9.62 6.71
N ARG A 115 -12.23 -8.67 7.66
CA ARG A 115 -12.90 -7.41 7.37
C ARG A 115 -12.01 -6.52 6.51
N ALA A 116 -10.78 -6.27 6.97
CA ALA A 116 -9.82 -5.44 6.25
C ALA A 116 -9.51 -6.00 4.85
N ASP A 117 -9.37 -7.32 4.72
CA ASP A 117 -9.20 -8.02 3.45
C ASP A 117 -10.35 -7.72 2.47
N LYS A 118 -11.60 -7.98 2.88
CA LYS A 118 -12.77 -7.74 2.03
C LYS A 118 -12.96 -6.26 1.66
N GLU A 119 -12.80 -5.36 2.62
CA GLU A 119 -12.98 -3.92 2.43
C GLU A 119 -11.91 -3.33 1.52
N SER A 120 -10.64 -3.70 1.74
CA SER A 120 -9.52 -3.24 0.91
C SER A 120 -9.59 -3.79 -0.52
N TRP A 121 -9.99 -5.04 -0.70
CA TRP A 121 -10.22 -5.60 -2.03
C TRP A 121 -11.36 -4.89 -2.78
N LYS A 122 -12.46 -4.55 -2.08
CA LYS A 122 -13.54 -3.76 -2.67
C LYS A 122 -13.06 -2.37 -3.11
N ALA A 123 -12.30 -1.69 -2.26
CA ALA A 123 -11.75 -0.37 -2.56
C ALA A 123 -10.74 -0.42 -3.73
N LEU A 124 -9.91 -1.46 -3.80
CA LEU A 124 -9.01 -1.69 -4.93
C LEU A 124 -9.78 -1.79 -6.25
N LYS A 125 -10.86 -2.58 -6.32
CA LYS A 125 -11.64 -2.71 -7.55
C LYS A 125 -12.21 -1.38 -8.01
N ILE A 126 -12.78 -0.60 -7.10
CA ILE A 126 -13.30 0.76 -7.39
C ILE A 126 -12.17 1.67 -7.90
N PHE A 127 -11.00 1.61 -7.27
CA PHE A 127 -9.83 2.37 -7.68
C PHE A 127 -9.40 2.00 -9.11
N LEU A 128 -9.24 0.70 -9.41
CA LEU A 128 -8.84 0.22 -10.75
C LEU A 128 -9.88 0.54 -11.82
N GLU A 129 -11.17 0.39 -11.52
CA GLU A 129 -12.27 0.79 -12.43
C GLU A 129 -12.21 2.29 -12.72
N GLY A 130 -11.91 3.13 -11.73
CA GLY A 130 -11.74 4.57 -11.93
C GLY A 130 -10.52 4.94 -12.77
N LEU A 131 -9.46 4.13 -12.76
CA LEU A 131 -8.22 4.39 -13.49
C LEU A 131 -8.31 4.15 -14.99
N PHE A 132 -9.12 3.18 -15.41
CA PHE A 132 -9.10 2.66 -16.79
C PHE A 132 -10.36 2.96 -17.60
N LYS A 133 -11.28 3.74 -17.02
CA LYS A 133 -12.41 4.35 -17.75
C LYS A 133 -11.95 5.18 -18.93
#